data_AF-F8L2X2-F1
#
_entry.id   AF-F8L2X2-F1
#
_cell.length_a   1.000
_cell.length_b   1.000
_cell.length_c   1.000
_cell.angle_alpha   90.00
_cell.angle_beta   90.00
_cell.angle_gamma   90.00
#
_symmetry.space_group_name_H-M   'P 1'
#
loop_
_entity.id
_entity.type
_entity.pdbx_description
1 polymer ?
#
loop_
_entity_poly.entity_id
_entity_poly.type
_entity_poly.pdbx_seq_one_letter_code
_entity_poly.pdbx_strand_id
1 'polypeptide(L)'
;MFFCVNWKSLYVKSVLFFIPQEERHYLESFFLYLNVFSGFSFVLNETKPLTTAYLKRYDMLDDLSSYSSIGHFEDFFECLHPIILKMHKGIEIWEKYSHLFPSKNIYISINKSRFPEPGIVIIIFNEVLLKKVINENKDDFSKILGKDFNCNLFIKKLKKKSTDFHKLLKNNDYLMGLIYGFGKDNAQAFQLRIKSNLFSIPPYLISYDFPKPPNGLTSSDLKYFWDTENPINSFDPFFTSIPSFVINPRCLENQKLKQKYINSYKEINKSQRESKNILAWSLTKLLG
;
A
#
# COMPACT_ATOMS: atom_id res chain seq x y z
N MET A 1 -5.25 31.06 26.97
CA MET A 1 -5.43 30.22 25.77
C MET A 1 -4.05 29.72 25.37
N PHE A 2 -3.65 28.52 25.82
CA PHE A 2 -2.34 27.97 25.45
C PHE A 2 -2.41 27.48 24.01
N PHE A 3 -1.59 28.06 23.13
CA PHE A 3 -1.35 27.47 21.83
C PHE A 3 -0.68 26.12 22.05
N CYS A 4 -1.44 25.03 21.92
CA CYS A 4 -0.86 23.71 21.76
C CYS A 4 -0.12 23.69 20.43
N VAL A 5 1.11 24.20 20.42
CA VAL A 5 2.01 24.08 19.29
C VAL A 5 2.15 22.58 19.02
N ASN A 6 1.81 22.16 17.81
CA ASN A 6 1.99 20.79 17.38
C ASN A 6 3.50 20.50 17.29
N TRP A 7 4.08 20.03 18.40
CA TRP A 7 5.51 19.77 18.53
C TRP A 7 6.04 18.84 17.45
N LYS A 8 5.23 17.90 16.95
CA LYS A 8 5.60 17.00 15.84
C LYS A 8 5.88 17.80 14.56
N SER A 9 5.00 18.73 14.23
CA SER A 9 5.19 19.60 13.06
C SER A 9 6.43 20.49 13.21
N LEU A 10 6.67 21.05 14.40
CA LEU A 10 7.87 21.84 14.67
C LEU A 10 9.14 20.99 14.54
N TYR A 11 9.15 19.80 15.16
CA TYR A 11 10.26 18.85 15.09
C TYR A 11 10.58 18.46 13.64
N VAL A 12 9.56 18.08 12.85
CA VAL A 12 9.74 17.73 11.43
C VAL A 12 10.32 18.91 10.65
N LYS A 13 9.84 20.13 10.86
CA LYS A 13 10.40 21.32 10.20
C LYS A 13 11.86 21.55 10.59
N SER A 14 12.22 21.38 11.87
CA SER A 14 13.60 21.49 12.33
C SER A 14 14.50 20.42 11.73
N VAL A 15 14.08 19.15 11.69
CA VAL A 15 14.86 18.08 11.05
C VAL A 15 15.02 18.33 9.56
N LEU A 16 13.94 18.69 8.86
CA LEU A 16 13.97 19.01 7.44
C LEU A 16 14.82 20.26 7.14
N PHE A 17 15.05 21.15 8.10
CA PHE A 17 15.97 22.28 7.89
C PHE A 17 17.43 21.80 7.72
N PHE A 18 17.82 20.72 8.40
CA PHE A 18 19.18 20.18 8.35
C PHE A 18 19.43 19.17 7.21
N ILE A 19 18.38 18.67 6.56
CA ILE A 19 18.52 17.80 5.39
C ILE A 19 18.78 18.68 4.15
N PRO A 20 19.84 18.43 3.35
CA PRO A 20 20.12 19.18 2.13
C PRO A 20 18.89 19.27 1.22
N GLN A 21 18.70 20.42 0.57
CA GLN A 21 17.51 20.67 -0.24
C GLN A 21 17.29 19.63 -1.34
N GLU A 22 18.35 19.19 -2.01
CA GLU A 22 18.30 18.16 -3.03
C GLU A 22 17.85 16.80 -2.46
N GLU A 23 18.39 16.39 -1.31
CA GLU A 23 18.01 15.15 -0.65
C GLU A 23 16.54 15.18 -0.18
N ARG A 24 16.03 16.35 0.23
CA ARG A 24 14.60 16.52 0.54
C ARG A 24 13.70 16.27 -0.66
N HIS A 25 14.12 16.67 -1.86
CA HIS A 25 13.34 16.46 -3.09
C HIS A 25 13.22 14.96 -3.43
N TYR A 26 14.28 14.19 -3.20
CA TYR A 26 14.25 12.73 -3.35
C TYR A 26 13.35 12.07 -2.29
N LEU A 27 13.42 12.51 -1.04
CA LEU A 27 12.49 12.05 0.02
C LEU A 27 11.04 12.40 -0.31
N GLU A 28 10.78 13.61 -0.81
CA GLU A 28 9.44 14.02 -1.21
C GLU A 28 8.91 13.13 -2.33
N SER A 29 9.73 12.81 -3.33
CA SER A 29 9.36 11.88 -4.41
C SER A 29 9.08 10.46 -3.88
N PHE A 30 9.88 9.98 -2.93
CA PHE A 30 9.68 8.69 -2.27
C PHE A 30 8.35 8.63 -1.52
N PHE A 31 8.06 9.63 -0.68
CA PHE A 31 6.80 9.68 0.07
C PHE A 31 5.60 9.95 -0.82
N LEU A 32 5.74 10.76 -1.87
CA LEU A 32 4.70 10.95 -2.87
C LEU A 32 4.33 9.60 -3.50
N TYR A 33 5.30 8.84 -3.96
CA TYR A 33 5.06 7.52 -4.53
C TYR A 33 4.33 6.59 -3.55
N LEU A 34 4.80 6.52 -2.30
CA LEU A 34 4.16 5.68 -1.29
C LEU A 34 2.71 6.08 -1.03
N ASN A 35 2.42 7.38 -0.90
CA ASN A 35 1.06 7.87 -0.66
C ASN A 35 0.13 7.57 -1.83
N VAL A 36 0.57 7.83 -3.06
CA VAL A 36 -0.25 7.71 -4.27
C VAL A 36 -0.46 6.26 -4.67
N PHE A 37 0.62 5.45 -4.72
CA PHE A 37 0.59 4.14 -5.37
C PHE A 37 0.55 2.95 -4.41
N SER A 38 0.92 3.13 -3.14
CA SER A 38 1.03 2.01 -2.21
C SER A 38 -0.05 1.98 -1.13
N GLY A 39 -0.91 3.00 -1.01
CA GLY A 39 -1.88 3.09 0.09
C GLY A 39 -1.24 3.33 1.46
N PHE A 40 -0.02 3.90 1.47
CA PHE A 40 0.72 4.25 2.68
C PHE A 40 -0.03 5.21 3.60
N SER A 41 -0.74 6.18 3.02
CA SER A 41 -1.57 7.15 3.74
C SER A 41 -2.62 6.48 4.63
N PHE A 42 -3.22 5.37 4.19
CA PHE A 42 -4.17 4.59 5.00
C PHE A 42 -3.51 3.86 6.17
N VAL A 43 -2.24 3.45 6.04
CA VAL A 43 -1.47 2.86 7.15
C VAL A 43 -1.12 3.93 8.18
N LEU A 44 -0.70 5.11 7.72
CA LEU A 44 -0.45 6.28 8.57
C LEU A 44 -1.70 6.78 9.31
N ASN A 45 -2.87 6.69 8.69
CA ASN A 45 -4.16 7.02 9.29
C ASN A 45 -4.84 5.83 9.99
N GLU A 46 -4.07 4.79 10.34
CA GLU A 46 -4.55 3.65 11.15
C GLU A 46 -5.80 2.95 10.59
N THR A 47 -6.01 3.06 9.28
CA THR A 47 -7.16 2.49 8.59
C THR A 47 -6.82 1.12 8.03
N LYS A 48 -5.58 0.96 7.56
CA LYS A 48 -5.02 -0.26 6.98
C LYS A 48 -3.90 -0.82 7.87
N PRO A 49 -3.83 -2.14 8.13
CA PRO A 49 -2.80 -2.70 8.99
C PRO A 49 -1.44 -2.74 8.30
N LEU A 50 -1.42 -3.09 7.01
CA LEU A 50 -0.21 -3.29 6.22
C LEU A 50 -0.45 -2.86 4.78
N THR A 51 0.60 -2.36 4.15
CA THR A 51 0.64 -2.19 2.71
C THR A 51 2.03 -2.51 2.16
N THR A 52 2.13 -2.68 0.85
CA THR A 52 3.40 -2.97 0.17
C THR A 52 3.53 -2.11 -1.09
N ALA A 53 4.75 -1.72 -1.40
CA ALA A 53 5.14 -1.19 -2.70
C ALA A 53 6.18 -2.12 -3.31
N TYR A 54 6.12 -2.29 -4.64
CA TYR A 54 7.12 -3.01 -5.40
C TYR A 54 7.73 -2.08 -6.44
N LEU A 55 9.04 -2.03 -6.48
CA LEU A 55 9.80 -1.27 -7.45
C LEU A 55 10.73 -2.24 -8.18
N LYS A 56 10.50 -2.44 -9.48
CA LYS A 56 11.36 -3.30 -10.31
C LYS A 56 12.78 -2.71 -10.32
N ARG A 57 13.79 -3.57 -10.17
CA ARG A 57 15.19 -3.15 -10.13
C ARG A 57 15.77 -3.21 -11.52
N TYR A 58 16.24 -2.05 -11.97
CA TYR A 58 16.78 -1.82 -13.29
C TYR A 58 18.29 -1.56 -13.27
N ASP A 59 18.94 -1.75 -12.13
CA ASP A 59 20.41 -1.80 -12.08
C ASP A 59 20.98 -3.11 -12.67
N MET A 60 20.13 -3.95 -13.29
CA MET A 60 20.54 -5.02 -14.20
C MET A 60 20.38 -4.64 -15.69
N LEU A 61 20.04 -3.37 -15.99
CA LEU A 61 19.93 -2.87 -17.36
C LEU A 61 21.27 -2.50 -18.00
N ASP A 62 22.38 -2.59 -17.27
CA ASP A 62 23.73 -2.43 -17.86
C ASP A 62 23.97 -3.44 -18.99
N ASP A 63 23.22 -4.56 -19.00
CA ASP A 63 23.15 -5.48 -20.11
C ASP A 63 21.89 -5.26 -20.97
N LEU A 64 21.89 -4.18 -21.76
CA LEU A 64 20.88 -3.88 -22.77
C LEU A 64 20.61 -5.06 -23.73
N SER A 65 21.53 -6.03 -23.85
CA SER A 65 21.34 -7.21 -24.71
C SER A 65 20.31 -8.20 -24.17
N SER A 66 20.02 -8.14 -22.87
CA SER A 66 18.98 -8.96 -22.22
C SER A 66 17.54 -8.50 -22.49
N TYR A 67 17.36 -7.35 -23.16
CA TYR A 67 16.05 -6.78 -23.48
C TYR A 67 15.27 -7.48 -24.59
N SER A 68 15.88 -8.38 -25.37
CA SER A 68 15.15 -9.13 -26.39
C SER A 68 14.01 -9.99 -25.81
N SER A 69 13.96 -10.14 -24.47
CA SER A 69 12.91 -10.83 -23.72
C SER A 69 11.93 -9.94 -22.94
N ILE A 70 12.07 -8.60 -22.93
CA ILE A 70 11.03 -7.73 -22.34
C ILE A 70 9.89 -7.63 -23.34
N GLY A 71 8.92 -8.53 -23.21
CA GLY A 71 7.82 -8.71 -24.15
C GLY A 71 6.85 -7.53 -24.27
N HIS A 72 6.97 -6.48 -23.45
CA HIS A 72 6.01 -5.38 -23.43
C HIS A 72 6.71 -4.01 -23.34
N PHE A 73 6.50 -3.19 -24.38
CA PHE A 73 6.93 -1.78 -24.46
C PHE A 73 6.42 -0.91 -23.28
N GLU A 74 5.34 -1.35 -22.65
CA GLU A 74 4.73 -0.71 -21.47
C GLU A 74 5.67 -0.74 -20.25
N ASP A 75 6.34 -1.87 -20.00
CA ASP A 75 7.32 -2.00 -18.91
C ASP A 75 8.45 -0.99 -19.04
N PHE A 76 8.89 -0.72 -20.28
CA PHE A 76 9.98 0.21 -20.57
C PHE A 76 9.61 1.66 -20.20
N PHE A 77 8.37 2.09 -20.48
CA PHE A 77 7.94 3.44 -20.11
C PHE A 77 7.78 3.62 -18.60
N GLU A 78 7.35 2.58 -17.89
CA GLU A 78 7.34 2.63 -16.44
C GLU A 78 8.75 2.84 -15.88
N CYS A 79 9.79 2.19 -16.45
CA CYS A 79 11.18 2.41 -16.05
C CYS A 79 11.62 3.86 -16.17
N LEU A 80 11.19 4.52 -17.26
CA LEU A 80 11.61 5.87 -17.61
C LEU A 80 10.81 6.96 -16.89
N HIS A 81 9.77 6.59 -16.14
CA HIS A 81 8.97 7.57 -15.44
C HIS A 81 9.85 8.32 -14.40
N PRO A 82 9.96 9.65 -14.46
CA PRO A 82 10.90 10.41 -13.61
C PRO A 82 10.70 10.19 -12.10
N ILE A 83 9.46 9.87 -11.67
CA ILE A 83 9.18 9.53 -10.27
C ILE A 83 9.87 8.24 -9.86
N ILE A 84 9.91 7.22 -10.72
CA ILE A 84 10.52 5.91 -10.44
C ILE A 84 12.05 6.06 -10.29
N LEU A 85 12.69 6.84 -11.17
CA LEU A 85 14.12 7.14 -11.05
C LEU A 85 14.46 7.88 -9.76
N LYS A 86 13.67 8.90 -9.40
CA LYS A 86 13.83 9.63 -8.13
C LYS A 86 13.55 8.76 -6.92
N MET A 87 12.67 7.77 -7.04
CA MET A 87 12.30 6.87 -5.96
C MET A 87 13.48 5.99 -5.52
N HIS A 88 14.28 5.46 -6.46
CA HIS A 88 15.50 4.70 -6.10
C HIS A 88 16.43 5.52 -5.22
N LYS A 89 16.72 6.77 -5.61
CA LYS A 89 17.54 7.66 -4.79
C LYS A 89 16.84 8.00 -3.46
N GLY A 90 15.54 8.25 -3.49
CA GLY A 90 14.73 8.52 -2.30
C GLY A 90 14.75 7.38 -1.27
N ILE A 91 14.85 6.12 -1.71
CA ILE A 91 15.03 4.96 -0.83
C ILE A 91 16.38 5.04 -0.09
N GLU A 92 17.48 5.31 -0.79
CA GLU A 92 18.81 5.45 -0.18
C GLU A 92 18.83 6.60 0.84
N ILE A 93 18.25 7.74 0.48
CA ILE A 93 18.15 8.91 1.37
C ILE A 93 17.22 8.61 2.56
N TRP A 94 16.14 7.85 2.37
CA TRP A 94 15.30 7.40 3.48
C TRP A 94 16.07 6.49 4.43
N GLU A 95 16.83 5.51 3.93
CA GLU A 95 17.65 4.66 4.81
C GLU A 95 18.66 5.49 5.61
N LYS A 96 19.30 6.49 4.98
CA LYS A 96 20.21 7.44 5.63
C LYS A 96 19.54 8.20 6.79
N TYR A 97 18.32 8.72 6.61
CA TYR A 97 17.66 9.60 7.60
C TYR A 97 16.54 8.98 8.42
N SER A 98 16.16 7.73 8.17
CA SER A 98 15.02 7.06 8.84
C SER A 98 15.11 7.09 10.37
N HIS A 99 16.32 7.04 10.92
CA HIS A 99 16.58 7.10 12.36
C HIS A 99 16.16 8.44 13.00
N LEU A 100 16.01 9.51 12.22
CA LEU A 100 15.52 10.82 12.68
C LEU A 100 13.99 10.87 12.80
N PHE A 101 13.29 9.83 12.35
CA PHE A 101 11.83 9.76 12.39
C PHE A 101 11.37 8.49 13.11
N PRO A 102 11.69 8.36 14.42
CA PRO A 102 11.29 7.19 15.18
C PRO A 102 9.76 7.13 15.24
N SER A 103 9.19 6.05 14.69
CA SER A 103 7.78 5.74 14.83
C SER A 103 7.59 4.67 15.89
N LYS A 104 6.57 4.84 16.74
CA LYS A 104 6.24 3.84 17.77
C LYS A 104 5.59 2.60 17.15
N ASN A 105 4.70 2.82 16.18
CA ASN A 105 3.82 1.78 15.66
C ASN A 105 4.01 1.50 14.16
N ILE A 106 4.58 2.43 13.39
CA ILE A 106 4.75 2.26 11.94
C ILE A 106 6.15 1.75 11.62
N TYR A 107 6.22 0.69 10.83
CA TYR A 107 7.48 0.11 10.36
C TYR A 107 7.53 0.19 8.84
N ILE A 108 8.67 0.63 8.31
CA ILE A 108 8.98 0.63 6.88
C ILE A 108 10.19 -0.27 6.68
N SER A 109 9.97 -1.46 6.10
CA SER A 109 11.04 -2.42 5.76
C SER A 109 11.27 -2.42 4.27
N ILE A 110 12.50 -2.12 3.86
CA ILE A 110 12.94 -2.15 2.47
C ILE A 110 13.74 -3.43 2.25
N ASN A 111 13.25 -4.30 1.37
CA ASN A 111 13.84 -5.60 1.10
C ASN A 111 14.18 -5.70 -0.39
N LYS A 112 15.35 -6.25 -0.73
CA LYS A 112 15.67 -6.62 -2.11
C LYS A 112 15.01 -7.99 -2.39
N SER A 113 14.11 -8.05 -3.37
CA SER A 113 13.52 -9.31 -3.84
C SER A 113 14.22 -9.80 -5.10
N ARG A 114 14.27 -11.12 -5.25
CA ARG A 114 14.71 -11.79 -6.48
C ARG A 114 13.55 -12.50 -7.20
N PHE A 115 12.34 -12.46 -6.64
CA PHE A 115 11.18 -13.20 -7.13
C PHE A 115 9.88 -12.38 -6.95
N PRO A 116 8.93 -12.43 -7.91
CA PRO A 116 9.01 -13.10 -9.21
C PRO A 116 10.03 -12.44 -10.16
N GLU A 117 10.35 -11.17 -9.92
CA GLU A 117 11.40 -10.44 -10.62
C GLU A 117 12.35 -9.76 -9.62
N PRO A 118 13.58 -9.42 -10.05
CA PRO A 118 14.50 -8.59 -9.28
C PRO A 118 13.90 -7.22 -9.00
N GLY A 119 13.83 -6.85 -7.72
CA GLY A 119 13.19 -5.60 -7.31
C GLY A 119 13.46 -5.20 -5.88
N ILE A 120 12.82 -4.11 -5.47
CA ILE A 120 12.72 -3.64 -4.10
C ILE A 120 11.28 -3.79 -3.66
N VAL A 121 11.06 -4.56 -2.59
CA VAL A 121 9.79 -4.67 -1.89
C VAL A 121 9.85 -3.80 -0.66
N ILE A 122 8.97 -2.81 -0.58
CA ILE A 122 8.78 -1.96 0.58
C ILE A 122 7.55 -2.47 1.32
N ILE A 123 7.73 -2.95 2.55
CA ILE A 123 6.64 -3.39 3.42
C ILE A 123 6.42 -2.31 4.46
N ILE A 124 5.18 -1.83 4.57
CA ILE A 124 4.83 -0.77 5.51
C ILE A 124 3.67 -1.24 6.36
N PHE A 125 3.80 -1.23 7.69
CA PHE A 125 2.72 -1.70 8.55
C PHE A 125 2.63 -0.96 9.88
N ASN A 126 1.41 -0.86 10.39
CA ASN A 126 1.11 -0.47 11.76
C ASN A 126 1.09 -1.74 12.64
N GLU A 127 2.07 -1.87 13.54
CA GLU A 127 2.24 -3.06 14.38
C GLU A 127 1.01 -3.36 15.24
N VAL A 128 0.38 -2.33 15.82
CA VAL A 128 -0.77 -2.49 16.71
C VAL A 128 -1.96 -3.03 15.93
N LEU A 129 -2.28 -2.42 14.79
CA LEU A 129 -3.38 -2.86 13.93
C LEU A 129 -3.14 -4.24 13.34
N LEU A 130 -1.91 -4.51 12.89
CA LEU A 130 -1.57 -5.81 12.31
C LEU A 130 -1.69 -6.92 13.36
N LYS A 131 -1.22 -6.70 14.60
CA LYS A 131 -1.42 -7.63 15.70
C LYS A 131 -2.89 -7.86 16.00
N LYS A 132 -3.69 -6.79 16.03
CA LYS A 132 -5.14 -6.87 16.23
C LYS A 132 -5.80 -7.76 15.18
N VAL A 133 -5.54 -7.49 13.90
CA VAL A 133 -6.08 -8.30 12.79
C VAL A 133 -5.64 -9.75 12.88
N ILE A 134 -4.36 -10.03 13.14
CA ILE A 134 -3.87 -11.41 13.28
C ILE A 134 -4.58 -12.12 14.44
N ASN A 135 -4.77 -11.45 15.58
CA ASN A 135 -5.40 -12.05 16.76
C ASN A 135 -6.90 -12.29 16.56
N GLU A 136 -7.62 -11.37 15.91
CA GLU A 136 -9.03 -11.54 15.54
C GLU A 136 -9.24 -12.70 14.56
N ASN A 137 -8.18 -13.07 13.81
CA ASN A 137 -8.19 -14.14 12.82
C ASN A 137 -7.26 -15.30 13.22
N LYS A 138 -6.96 -15.47 14.51
CA LYS A 138 -5.90 -16.38 14.99
C LYS A 138 -6.07 -17.82 14.51
N ASP A 139 -7.31 -18.32 14.46
CA ASP A 139 -7.60 -19.68 14.04
C ASP A 139 -7.23 -19.91 12.56
N ASP A 140 -7.52 -18.92 11.71
CA ASP A 140 -7.19 -18.95 10.29
C ASP A 140 -5.66 -18.95 10.08
N PHE A 141 -4.93 -18.10 10.81
CA PHE A 141 -3.47 -18.08 10.79
C PHE A 141 -2.88 -19.39 11.31
N SER A 142 -3.41 -19.94 12.40
CA SER A 142 -2.90 -21.18 13.01
C SER A 142 -3.17 -22.39 12.12
N LYS A 143 -4.33 -22.43 11.43
CA LYS A 143 -4.67 -23.47 10.47
C LYS A 143 -3.70 -23.50 9.28
N ILE A 144 -3.30 -22.35 8.77
CA ILE A 144 -2.46 -22.24 7.56
C ILE A 144 -0.97 -22.29 7.90
N LEU A 145 -0.53 -21.56 8.93
CA LEU A 145 0.88 -21.42 9.29
C LEU A 145 1.35 -22.52 10.26
N GLY A 146 0.45 -23.15 11.00
CA GLY A 146 0.72 -24.22 11.97
C GLY A 146 0.19 -23.89 13.37
N LYS A 147 -0.13 -24.92 14.17
CA LYS A 147 -0.70 -24.75 15.52
C LYS A 147 0.18 -23.93 16.46
N ASP A 148 1.49 -23.96 16.25
CA ASP A 148 2.48 -23.21 17.03
C ASP A 148 2.67 -21.76 16.53
N PHE A 149 1.78 -21.27 15.67
CA PHE A 149 1.83 -19.90 15.16
C PHE A 149 1.78 -18.89 16.31
N ASN A 150 2.73 -17.95 16.28
CA ASN A 150 2.83 -16.87 17.26
C ASN A 150 2.90 -15.52 16.56
N CYS A 151 1.92 -14.65 16.86
CA CYS A 151 1.80 -13.32 16.28
C CYS A 151 3.04 -12.44 16.53
N ASN A 152 3.61 -12.43 17.74
CA ASN A 152 4.80 -11.63 18.05
C ASN A 152 6.04 -12.11 17.28
N LEU A 153 6.22 -13.43 17.13
CA LEU A 153 7.31 -13.99 16.32
C LEU A 153 7.12 -13.68 14.84
N PHE A 154 5.88 -13.71 14.34
CA PHE A 154 5.54 -13.30 12.97
C PHE A 154 5.92 -11.84 12.72
N ILE A 155 5.49 -10.92 13.59
CA ILE A 155 5.85 -9.49 13.50
C ILE A 155 7.37 -9.30 13.57
N LYS A 156 8.06 -10.01 14.48
CA LYS A 156 9.52 -9.95 14.59
C LYS A 156 10.21 -10.41 13.30
N LYS A 157 9.70 -11.44 12.62
CA LYS A 157 10.20 -11.87 11.31
C LYS A 157 9.92 -10.81 10.24
N LEU A 158 8.73 -10.22 10.22
CA LEU A 158 8.33 -9.19 9.26
C LEU A 158 9.24 -7.95 9.31
N LYS A 159 9.76 -7.58 10.49
CA LYS A 159 10.70 -6.46 10.67
C LYS A 159 12.12 -6.71 10.12
N LYS A 160 12.47 -7.95 9.75
CA LYS A 160 13.83 -8.26 9.25
C LYS A 160 13.94 -7.96 7.76
N LYS A 161 15.02 -7.26 7.35
CA LYS A 161 15.34 -6.84 5.97
C LYS A 161 15.55 -7.98 4.93
N SER A 162 15.43 -9.25 5.33
CA SER A 162 15.65 -10.42 4.48
C SER A 162 14.44 -11.35 4.41
N THR A 163 13.30 -10.93 4.96
CA THR A 163 12.12 -11.79 5.01
C THR A 163 11.38 -11.71 3.70
N ASP A 164 11.33 -12.84 2.99
CA ASP A 164 10.41 -13.04 1.89
C ASP A 164 8.98 -13.04 2.45
N PHE A 165 8.28 -11.91 2.22
CA PHE A 165 6.95 -11.65 2.76
C PHE A 165 5.92 -12.69 2.31
N HIS A 166 5.96 -13.09 1.05
CA HIS A 166 5.05 -14.10 0.49
C HIS A 166 5.31 -15.47 1.13
N LYS A 167 6.58 -15.86 1.29
CA LYS A 167 6.94 -17.11 1.98
C LYS A 167 6.55 -17.10 3.46
N LEU A 168 6.61 -15.96 4.13
CA LEU A 168 6.18 -15.84 5.53
C LEU A 168 4.71 -16.20 5.71
N LEU A 169 3.89 -15.99 4.66
CA LEU A 169 2.47 -16.34 4.60
C LEU A 169 2.21 -17.66 3.87
N LYS A 170 3.25 -18.45 3.56
CA LYS A 170 3.17 -19.66 2.71
C LYS A 170 2.44 -19.42 1.39
N ASN A 171 2.64 -18.25 0.77
CA ASN A 171 1.98 -17.81 -0.45
C ASN A 171 0.45 -17.92 -0.39
N ASN A 172 -0.13 -17.69 0.80
CA ASN A 172 -1.57 -17.78 1.01
C ASN A 172 -2.23 -16.40 0.83
N ASP A 173 -2.96 -16.25 -0.28
CA ASP A 173 -3.60 -14.99 -0.64
C ASP A 173 -4.73 -14.59 0.31
N TYR A 174 -5.37 -15.56 0.96
CA TYR A 174 -6.37 -15.30 1.98
C TYR A 174 -5.74 -14.58 3.19
N LEU A 175 -4.67 -15.12 3.78
CA LEU A 175 -3.98 -14.45 4.88
C LEU A 175 -3.43 -13.09 4.46
N MET A 176 -2.96 -12.99 3.22
CA MET A 176 -2.50 -11.74 2.63
C MET A 176 -3.63 -10.69 2.58
N GLY A 177 -4.81 -11.05 2.07
CA GLY A 177 -5.98 -10.17 2.06
C GLY A 177 -6.41 -9.71 3.46
N LEU A 178 -6.32 -10.58 4.46
CA LEU A 178 -6.60 -10.23 5.86
C LEU A 178 -5.65 -9.15 6.38
N ILE A 179 -4.34 -9.34 6.25
CA ILE A 179 -3.36 -8.38 6.77
C ILE A 179 -3.33 -7.06 5.99
N TYR A 180 -3.71 -7.06 4.72
CA TYR A 180 -3.95 -5.83 3.97
C TYR A 180 -5.26 -5.12 4.40
N GLY A 181 -6.07 -5.70 5.28
CA GLY A 181 -7.26 -5.05 5.82
C GLY A 181 -8.46 -5.04 4.86
N PHE A 182 -8.58 -6.06 4.02
CA PHE A 182 -9.74 -6.23 3.12
C PHE A 182 -10.93 -6.97 3.75
N GLY A 183 -10.75 -7.53 4.95
CA GLY A 183 -11.78 -8.33 5.61
C GLY A 183 -11.78 -9.79 5.18
N LYS A 184 -12.51 -10.63 5.92
CA LYS A 184 -12.56 -12.09 5.69
C LYS A 184 -13.17 -12.41 4.34
N ASP A 185 -14.30 -11.80 4.03
CA ASP A 185 -15.01 -12.13 2.81
C ASP A 185 -14.11 -11.81 1.61
N ASN A 186 -13.64 -10.56 1.46
CA ASN A 186 -12.83 -10.16 0.29
C ASN A 186 -11.55 -10.97 0.14
N ALA A 187 -10.88 -11.28 1.25
CA ALA A 187 -9.72 -12.14 1.25
C ALA A 187 -10.05 -13.53 0.68
N GLN A 188 -11.21 -14.10 1.07
CA GLN A 188 -11.64 -15.41 0.59
C GLN A 188 -11.97 -15.40 -0.89
N ALA A 189 -12.71 -14.39 -1.39
CA ALA A 189 -12.97 -14.29 -2.83
C ALA A 189 -11.70 -14.09 -3.64
N PHE A 190 -10.74 -13.31 -3.15
CA PHE A 190 -9.46 -13.14 -3.83
C PHE A 190 -8.68 -14.47 -3.93
N GLN A 191 -8.66 -15.26 -2.85
CA GLN A 191 -8.05 -16.59 -2.87
C GLN A 191 -8.73 -17.55 -3.85
N LEU A 192 -10.06 -17.53 -3.94
CA LEU A 192 -10.84 -18.35 -4.88
C LEU A 192 -10.65 -17.90 -6.33
N ARG A 193 -10.50 -16.59 -6.55
CA ARG A 193 -10.23 -15.98 -7.85
C ARG A 193 -8.88 -16.44 -8.44
N ILE A 194 -7.84 -16.56 -7.61
CA ILE A 194 -6.53 -17.06 -8.04
C ILE A 194 -6.58 -18.56 -8.35
N LYS A 195 -7.25 -19.35 -7.51
CA LYS A 195 -7.31 -20.81 -7.66
C LYS A 195 -8.07 -21.29 -8.90
N SER A 196 -9.00 -20.48 -9.41
CA SER A 196 -9.87 -20.86 -10.53
C SER A 196 -9.24 -20.66 -11.91
N ASN A 197 -8.02 -20.09 -12.01
CA ASN A 197 -7.37 -19.74 -13.29
C ASN A 197 -8.28 -18.97 -14.28
N LEU A 198 -9.37 -18.38 -13.78
CA LEU A 198 -10.42 -17.75 -14.58
C LEU A 198 -9.90 -16.56 -15.39
N PHE A 199 -8.68 -16.09 -15.16
CA PHE A 199 -8.03 -14.98 -15.85
C PHE A 199 -7.07 -15.37 -16.98
N SER A 200 -7.11 -16.62 -17.47
CA SER A 200 -6.77 -16.83 -18.89
C SER A 200 -7.82 -16.18 -19.81
N ILE A 201 -8.95 -15.78 -19.24
CA ILE A 201 -10.06 -15.13 -19.91
C ILE A 201 -10.03 -13.65 -19.48
N PRO A 202 -9.88 -12.70 -20.41
CA PRO A 202 -9.93 -11.28 -20.11
C PRO A 202 -11.21 -10.90 -19.33
N PRO A 203 -11.20 -9.86 -18.46
CA PRO A 203 -12.34 -9.49 -17.63
C PRO A 203 -13.65 -9.25 -18.39
N TYR A 204 -13.58 -8.94 -19.68
CA TYR A 204 -14.73 -8.73 -20.58
C TYR A 204 -15.26 -10.02 -21.24
N LEU A 205 -14.50 -11.12 -21.19
CA LEU A 205 -14.89 -12.44 -21.69
C LEU A 205 -15.34 -13.38 -20.56
N ILE A 206 -15.00 -13.07 -19.30
CA ILE A 206 -15.66 -13.66 -18.15
C ILE A 206 -17.00 -12.94 -18.03
N SER A 207 -18.05 -13.47 -18.68
CA SER A 207 -19.39 -13.21 -18.20
C SER A 207 -19.46 -13.85 -16.82
N TYR A 208 -19.13 -13.08 -15.79
CA TYR A 208 -19.67 -13.38 -14.50
C TYR A 208 -21.17 -13.47 -14.76
N ASP A 209 -21.77 -14.64 -14.53
CA ASP A 209 -23.11 -14.68 -13.97
C ASP A 209 -23.00 -13.97 -12.61
N PHE A 210 -22.79 -12.65 -12.65
CA PHE A 210 -23.32 -11.79 -11.62
C PHE A 210 -24.76 -12.26 -11.53
N PRO A 211 -25.25 -12.77 -10.39
CA PRO A 211 -26.68 -12.87 -10.21
C PRO A 211 -27.21 -11.53 -10.67
N LYS A 212 -28.06 -11.52 -11.73
CA LYS A 212 -28.58 -10.30 -12.37
C LYS A 212 -28.66 -9.25 -11.28
N PRO A 213 -27.88 -8.15 -11.34
CA PRO A 213 -27.79 -7.18 -10.23
C PRO A 213 -29.22 -6.97 -9.78
N PRO A 214 -29.60 -7.33 -8.54
CA PRO A 214 -31.00 -7.54 -8.22
C PRO A 214 -31.74 -6.26 -8.55
N ASN A 215 -32.54 -6.34 -9.62
CA ASN A 215 -33.09 -5.26 -10.43
C ASN A 215 -32.54 -3.85 -10.12
N GLY A 216 -31.58 -3.36 -10.92
CA GLY A 216 -31.38 -1.91 -11.04
C GLY A 216 -29.96 -1.35 -10.96
N LEU A 217 -28.88 -2.15 -10.96
CA LEU A 217 -27.53 -1.60 -11.15
C LEU A 217 -27.09 -1.78 -12.60
N THR A 218 -27.04 -0.66 -13.31
CA THR A 218 -26.66 -0.51 -14.71
C THR A 218 -25.15 -0.26 -14.84
N SER A 219 -24.58 -0.49 -16.02
CA SER A 219 -23.22 -0.07 -16.36
C SER A 219 -23.01 1.45 -16.18
N SER A 220 -24.08 2.24 -16.27
CA SER A 220 -24.11 3.67 -15.93
C SER A 220 -23.89 3.96 -14.45
N ASP A 221 -24.23 3.06 -13.52
CA ASP A 221 -24.01 3.28 -12.07
C ASP A 221 -22.53 3.06 -11.68
N LEU A 222 -21.86 2.11 -12.34
CA LEU A 222 -20.42 1.96 -12.23
C LEU A 222 -19.70 3.15 -12.87
N LYS A 223 -20.14 3.59 -14.06
CA LYS A 223 -19.58 4.79 -14.69
C LYS A 223 -19.81 6.05 -13.85
N TYR A 224 -20.99 6.22 -13.26
CA TYR A 224 -21.30 7.29 -12.32
C TYR A 224 -20.39 7.23 -11.08
N PHE A 225 -20.12 6.05 -10.51
CA PHE A 225 -19.17 5.92 -9.38
C PHE A 225 -17.75 6.40 -9.73
N TRP A 226 -17.28 6.14 -10.95
CA TRP A 226 -15.97 6.59 -11.42
C TRP A 226 -15.96 8.07 -11.84
N ASP A 227 -17.06 8.57 -12.40
CA ASP A 227 -17.15 9.92 -12.96
C ASP A 227 -17.60 10.98 -11.93
N THR A 228 -18.31 10.61 -10.86
CA THR A 228 -18.93 11.59 -9.93
C THR A 228 -18.39 11.60 -8.50
N GLU A 229 -17.83 10.50 -7.98
CA GLU A 229 -17.27 10.49 -6.61
C GLU A 229 -15.77 10.80 -6.55
N ASN A 230 -15.06 10.81 -7.69
CA ASN A 230 -13.70 11.34 -7.81
C ASN A 230 -13.47 11.72 -9.28
N PRO A 231 -13.51 13.01 -9.69
CA PRO A 231 -12.85 13.38 -10.93
C PRO A 231 -11.36 13.12 -10.71
N ILE A 232 -10.88 11.96 -11.15
CA ILE A 232 -9.50 11.52 -10.97
C ILE A 232 -8.62 12.49 -11.77
N ASN A 233 -8.16 13.55 -11.12
CA ASN A 233 -6.97 14.22 -11.59
C ASN A 233 -5.81 13.35 -11.14
N SER A 234 -5.40 12.40 -11.97
CA SER A 234 -4.22 11.55 -11.75
C SER A 234 -2.93 12.37 -11.61
N PHE A 235 -2.97 13.67 -11.92
CA PHE A 235 -1.89 14.64 -11.70
C PHE A 235 -2.00 15.41 -10.37
N ASP A 236 -3.03 15.19 -9.53
CA ASP A 236 -3.08 15.74 -8.17
C ASP A 236 -2.03 15.01 -7.30
N PRO A 237 -0.97 15.69 -6.81
CA PRO A 237 0.05 15.06 -5.98
C PRO A 237 -0.49 14.56 -4.63
N PHE A 238 -1.72 14.95 -4.26
CA PHE A 238 -2.42 14.45 -3.07
C PHE A 238 -3.39 13.30 -3.39
N PHE A 239 -3.40 12.78 -4.61
CA PHE A 239 -4.24 11.66 -4.98
C PHE A 239 -3.87 10.42 -4.17
N THR A 240 -4.88 9.81 -3.54
CA THR A 240 -4.77 8.49 -2.90
C THR A 240 -5.91 7.65 -3.46
N SER A 241 -5.61 6.54 -4.14
CA SER A 241 -6.67 5.66 -4.63
C SER A 241 -7.38 4.95 -3.47
N ILE A 242 -8.70 4.98 -3.44
CA ILE A 242 -9.49 4.16 -2.51
C ILE A 242 -9.32 2.68 -2.91
N PRO A 243 -9.03 1.76 -1.97
CA PRO A 243 -8.92 0.34 -2.31
C PRO A 243 -10.21 -0.19 -2.96
N SER A 244 -10.07 -0.99 -4.01
CA SER A 244 -11.18 -1.67 -4.65
C SER A 244 -11.55 -2.94 -3.88
N PHE A 245 -12.84 -3.28 -3.90
CA PHE A 245 -13.39 -4.49 -3.27
C PHE A 245 -14.01 -5.37 -4.36
N VAL A 246 -13.77 -6.67 -4.29
CA VAL A 246 -14.17 -7.63 -5.35
C VAL A 246 -15.53 -8.27 -5.07
N ILE A 247 -16.02 -8.22 -3.82
CA ILE A 247 -17.21 -8.97 -3.39
C ILE A 247 -18.51 -8.17 -3.51
N ASN A 248 -19.61 -8.95 -3.53
CA ASN A 248 -20.97 -8.52 -3.28
C ASN A 248 -21.04 -7.21 -2.44
N PRO A 249 -21.44 -6.09 -3.05
CA PRO A 249 -21.52 -4.80 -2.39
C PRO A 249 -22.58 -4.75 -1.28
N ARG A 250 -23.37 -5.81 -1.12
CA ARG A 250 -24.42 -5.95 -0.10
C ARG A 250 -23.94 -6.67 1.16
N CYS A 251 -22.75 -7.25 1.16
CA CYS A 251 -22.16 -7.80 2.38
C CYS A 251 -21.94 -6.67 3.42
N LEU A 252 -22.39 -6.90 4.66
CA LEU A 252 -22.29 -5.92 5.74
C LEU A 252 -20.83 -5.58 6.10
N GLU A 253 -19.92 -6.57 6.09
CA GLU A 253 -18.48 -6.35 6.30
C GLU A 253 -17.93 -5.40 5.22
N ASN A 254 -18.26 -5.66 3.95
CA ASN A 254 -17.77 -4.89 2.81
C ASN A 254 -18.30 -3.45 2.83
N GLN A 255 -19.58 -3.25 3.17
CA GLN A 255 -20.16 -1.90 3.33
C GLN A 255 -19.46 -1.11 4.44
N LYS A 256 -19.23 -1.74 5.59
CA LYS A 256 -18.53 -1.11 6.72
C LYS A 256 -17.08 -0.77 6.35
N LEU A 257 -16.37 -1.68 5.69
CA LEU A 257 -15.01 -1.43 5.22
C LEU A 257 -14.96 -0.31 4.19
N LYS A 258 -15.84 -0.34 3.17
CA LYS A 258 -15.93 0.72 2.16
C LYS A 258 -16.15 2.08 2.82
N GLN A 259 -17.11 2.19 3.73
CA GLN A 259 -17.36 3.44 4.44
C GLN A 259 -16.16 3.88 5.27
N LYS A 260 -15.46 2.94 5.94
CA LYS A 260 -14.24 3.22 6.69
C LYS A 260 -13.15 3.82 5.80
N TYR A 261 -12.89 3.25 4.62
CA TYR A 261 -11.88 3.78 3.69
C TYR A 261 -12.28 5.12 3.08
N ILE A 262 -13.57 5.33 2.76
CA ILE A 262 -14.08 6.62 2.27
C ILE A 262 -13.86 7.72 3.32
N ASN A 263 -14.20 7.44 4.58
CA ASN A 263 -14.01 8.41 5.67
C ASN A 263 -12.53 8.74 5.86
N SER A 264 -11.68 7.71 5.89
CA SER A 264 -10.23 7.88 6.00
C SER A 264 -9.65 8.69 4.84
N TYR A 265 -10.09 8.42 3.61
CA TYR A 265 -9.68 9.17 2.42
C TYR A 265 -10.01 10.67 2.54
N LYS A 266 -11.22 11.01 2.99
CA LYS A 266 -11.62 12.40 3.22
C LYS A 266 -10.72 13.09 4.25
N GLU A 267 -10.38 12.41 5.34
CA GLU A 267 -9.49 12.93 6.38
C GLU A 267 -8.03 13.08 5.89
N ILE A 268 -7.52 12.09 5.17
CA ILE A 268 -6.19 12.12 4.54
C ILE A 268 -6.10 13.33 3.62
N ASN A 269 -7.02 13.46 2.66
CA ASN A 269 -7.01 14.55 1.69
C ASN A 269 -7.11 15.93 2.35
N LYS A 270 -8.00 16.08 3.32
CA LYS A 270 -8.12 17.33 4.08
C LYS A 270 -6.80 17.68 4.76
N SER A 271 -6.22 16.75 5.51
CA SER A 271 -5.00 16.99 6.27
C SER A 271 -3.76 17.19 5.39
N GLN A 272 -3.68 16.54 4.24
CA GLN A 272 -2.60 16.74 3.26
C GLN A 272 -2.66 18.14 2.64
N ARG A 273 -3.86 18.59 2.25
CA ARG A 273 -4.08 19.94 1.69
C ARG A 273 -3.75 21.04 2.70
N GLU A 274 -4.11 20.85 3.97
CA GLU A 274 -3.76 21.76 5.05
C GLU A 274 -2.24 21.85 5.28
N SER A 275 -1.50 20.75 5.10
CA SER A 275 -0.04 20.72 5.24
C SER A 275 0.69 21.45 4.10
N LYS A 276 0.12 21.49 2.89
CA LYS A 276 0.72 22.03 1.64
C LYS A 276 2.05 21.37 1.20
N ASN A 277 2.57 20.44 1.99
CA ASN A 277 3.82 19.71 1.74
C ASN A 277 3.64 18.25 2.17
N ILE A 278 3.75 17.34 1.20
CA ILE A 278 3.47 15.89 1.40
C ILE A 278 4.55 15.20 2.24
N LEU A 279 5.80 15.64 2.10
CA LEU A 279 6.92 15.14 2.89
C LEU A 279 6.72 15.46 4.38
N ALA A 280 6.47 16.74 4.70
CA ALA A 280 6.24 17.18 6.07
C ALA A 280 5.00 16.51 6.68
N TRP A 281 3.92 16.33 5.90
CA TRP A 281 2.73 15.61 6.35
C TRP A 281 3.06 14.15 6.70
N SER A 282 3.73 13.44 5.80
CA SER A 282 4.07 12.01 5.96
C SER A 282 4.96 11.78 7.19
N LEU A 283 5.99 12.61 7.35
CA LEU A 283 6.92 12.52 8.48
C LEU A 283 6.23 12.88 9.81
N THR A 284 5.34 13.86 9.81
CA THR A 284 4.56 14.22 11.02
C THR A 284 3.67 13.07 11.47
N LYS A 285 3.05 12.35 10.52
CA LYS A 285 2.23 11.17 10.78
C LYS A 285 3.05 9.98 11.29
N LEU A 286 4.29 9.81 10.83
CA LEU A 286 5.18 8.76 11.31
C LEU A 286 5.57 8.92 12.78
N LEU A 287 5.70 10.16 13.28
CA LEU A 287 5.94 10.44 14.71
C LEU A 287 4.72 10.14 15.60
N GLY A 288 3.62 9.64 15.02
CA GLY A 288 2.39 9.13 15.64
C GLY A 288 2.62 8.21 16.82
#